data_AF-A0A1B8TIC4-F1
#
_entry.id   AF-A0A1B8TIC4-F1
#
_cell.length_a   1.000
_cell.length_b   1.000
_cell.length_c   1.000
_cell.angle_alpha   90.00
_cell.angle_beta   90.00
_cell.angle_gamma   90.00
#
_symmetry.space_group_name_H-M   'P 1'
#
loop_
_entity.id
_entity.type
_entity.pdbx_description
1 polymer ?
#
loop_
_entity_poly.entity_id
_entity_poly.type
_entity_poly.pdbx_seq_one_letter_code
_entity_poly.pdbx_strand_id
1 'polypeptide(L)'
;MELSTTQLIAAAVIVVFALITLGMALAVGYRAGHAKGYSAGHADGVDYWHPLFQRESRERDEARRLLDCRNREITALRANIRIEADDNAAVIRELHERLASVEPLTEEDRATLHGIAGKLTLAAGTFAGMRAHDHARLARAFASYATDLANRPATAQHRHPDTELIEWLDREATVHTELEYGELRFLLAGKPEGYNHIRDLLRDAMEQSTEIEQNHQVTLEASA
;
A
#
# COMPACT_ATOMS: atom_id res chain seq x y z
N MET A 1 -91.96 70.70 7.23
CA MET A 1 -92.32 69.30 7.55
C MET A 1 -91.44 68.88 8.71
N GLU A 2 -91.95 68.96 9.93
CA GLU A 2 -91.22 68.50 11.11
C GLU A 2 -91.35 66.98 11.19
N LEU A 3 -90.23 66.28 11.11
CA LEU A 3 -90.22 64.84 11.34
C LEU A 3 -90.60 64.58 12.79
N SER A 4 -91.62 63.75 12.99
CA SER A 4 -92.00 63.26 14.32
C SER A 4 -90.79 62.56 14.94
N THR A 5 -90.56 62.80 16.24
CA THR A 5 -89.47 62.21 17.04
C THR A 5 -89.38 60.69 16.86
N THR A 6 -90.51 60.03 16.65
CA THR A 6 -90.61 58.58 16.39
C THR A 6 -89.99 58.17 15.05
N GLN A 7 -90.15 58.98 13.99
CA GLN A 7 -89.56 58.71 12.67
C GLN A 7 -88.03 58.86 12.70
N LEU A 8 -87.52 59.83 13.46
CA LEU A 8 -86.09 60.05 13.62
C LEU A 8 -85.42 58.89 14.41
N ILE A 9 -86.08 58.41 15.46
CA ILE A 9 -85.61 57.23 16.21
C ILE A 9 -85.64 55.97 15.33
N ALA A 10 -86.71 55.74 14.56
CA ALA A 10 -86.81 54.59 13.66
C ALA A 10 -85.74 54.61 12.57
N ALA A 11 -85.47 55.76 11.96
CA ALA A 11 -84.40 55.90 10.98
C ALA A 11 -83.01 55.63 11.58
N ALA A 12 -82.75 56.11 12.81
CA ALA A 12 -81.50 55.85 13.51
C ALA A 12 -81.30 54.34 13.80
N VAL A 13 -82.35 53.65 14.25
CA VAL A 13 -82.30 52.19 14.50
C VAL A 13 -82.04 51.41 13.22
N ILE A 14 -82.68 51.78 12.10
CA ILE A 14 -82.47 51.13 10.80
C ILE A 14 -81.01 51.32 10.34
N VAL A 15 -80.45 52.51 10.47
CA VAL A 15 -79.05 52.79 10.11
C VAL A 15 -78.08 51.98 10.97
N VAL A 16 -78.32 51.89 12.28
CA VAL A 16 -77.50 51.07 13.19
C VAL A 16 -77.55 49.60 12.79
N PHE A 17 -78.73 49.06 12.47
CA PHE A 17 -78.89 47.67 12.04
C PHE A 17 -78.21 47.40 10.69
N ALA A 18 -78.28 48.34 9.75
CA ALA A 18 -77.58 48.28 8.47
C ALA A 18 -76.05 48.27 8.65
N LEU A 19 -75.51 49.08 9.57
CA LEU A 19 -74.07 49.09 9.87
C LEU A 19 -73.60 47.78 10.53
N ILE A 20 -74.40 47.22 11.44
CA ILE A 20 -74.10 45.93 12.09
C ILE A 20 -74.05 44.80 11.05
N THR A 21 -75.05 44.73 10.16
CA THR A 21 -75.12 43.70 9.12
C THR A 21 -74.00 43.84 8.09
N LEU A 22 -73.65 45.06 7.69
CA LEU A 22 -72.51 45.33 6.82
C LEU A 22 -71.18 44.92 7.48
N GLY A 23 -71.00 45.24 8.76
CA GLY A 23 -69.82 44.85 9.54
C GLY A 23 -69.67 43.32 9.66
N MET A 24 -70.77 42.60 9.90
CA MET A 24 -70.78 41.14 9.93
C MET A 24 -70.43 40.54 8.56
N ALA A 25 -70.99 41.07 7.47
CA ALA A 25 -70.70 40.59 6.11
C ALA A 25 -69.22 40.79 5.74
N LEU A 26 -68.63 41.94 6.08
CA LEU A 26 -67.20 42.21 5.87
C LEU A 26 -66.31 41.30 6.74
N ALA A 27 -66.67 41.08 8.01
CA ALA A 27 -65.90 40.20 8.89
C ALA A 27 -65.92 38.74 8.42
N VAL A 28 -67.08 38.24 7.96
CA VAL A 28 -67.22 36.89 7.38
C VAL A 28 -66.45 36.79 6.07
N GLY A 29 -66.55 37.79 5.18
CA GLY A 29 -65.83 37.83 3.92
C GLY A 29 -64.32 37.84 4.10
N TYR A 30 -63.81 38.67 5.03
CA TYR A 30 -62.39 38.75 5.35
C TYR A 30 -61.85 37.42 5.91
N ARG A 31 -62.57 36.80 6.86
CA ARG A 31 -62.17 35.49 7.43
C ARG A 31 -62.20 34.38 6.39
N ALA A 32 -63.23 34.33 5.55
CA ALA A 32 -63.35 33.34 4.48
C ALA A 32 -62.27 33.53 3.40
N GLY A 33 -61.96 34.77 3.04
CA GLY A 33 -60.88 35.11 2.11
C GLY A 33 -59.51 34.72 2.65
N HIS A 34 -59.21 35.02 3.91
CA HIS A 34 -57.95 34.62 4.55
C HIS A 34 -57.80 33.10 4.64
N ALA A 35 -58.85 32.38 5.03
CA ALA A 35 -58.81 30.92 5.11
C ALA A 35 -58.60 30.27 3.73
N LYS A 36 -59.28 30.76 2.69
CA LYS A 36 -59.10 30.30 1.31
C LYS A 36 -57.72 30.66 0.76
N GLY A 37 -57.24 31.89 0.99
CA GLY A 37 -55.91 32.32 0.55
C GLY A 37 -54.79 31.54 1.24
N TYR A 38 -54.91 31.28 2.54
CA TYR A 38 -53.94 30.48 3.29
C TYR A 38 -53.92 29.02 2.81
N SER A 39 -55.09 28.39 2.65
CA SER A 39 -55.17 27.00 2.18
C SER A 39 -54.69 26.84 0.73
N ALA A 40 -55.03 27.76 -0.17
CA ALA A 40 -54.54 27.76 -1.54
C ALA A 40 -53.02 27.99 -1.60
N GLY A 41 -52.49 29.00 -0.89
CA GLY A 41 -51.06 29.27 -0.86
C GLY A 41 -50.24 28.15 -0.20
N HIS A 42 -50.80 27.48 0.81
CA HIS A 42 -50.18 26.31 1.41
C HIS A 42 -50.18 25.10 0.46
N ALA A 43 -51.28 24.85 -0.24
CA ALA A 43 -51.37 23.77 -1.23
C ALA A 43 -50.38 24.00 -2.39
N ASP A 44 -50.37 25.20 -2.98
CA ASP A 44 -49.45 25.56 -4.06
C ASP A 44 -47.98 25.47 -3.61
N GLY A 45 -47.70 25.91 -2.39
CA GLY A 45 -46.36 25.80 -1.80
C GLY A 45 -45.92 24.34 -1.63
N VAL A 46 -46.79 23.49 -1.09
CA VAL A 46 -46.50 22.06 -0.94
C VAL A 46 -46.31 21.40 -2.31
N ASP A 47 -47.21 21.66 -3.27
CA ASP A 47 -47.14 21.08 -4.61
C ASP A 47 -45.88 21.50 -5.37
N TYR A 48 -45.37 22.72 -5.14
CA TYR A 48 -44.12 23.19 -5.73
C TYR A 48 -42.88 22.59 -5.04
N TRP A 49 -42.80 22.64 -3.71
CA TRP A 49 -41.59 22.28 -2.98
C TRP A 49 -41.40 20.77 -2.83
N HIS A 50 -42.49 20.03 -2.65
CA HIS A 50 -42.44 18.58 -2.41
C HIS A 50 -41.74 17.79 -3.53
N PRO A 51 -42.05 17.96 -4.83
CA PRO A 51 -41.34 17.23 -5.89
C PRO A 51 -39.87 17.64 -6.00
N LEU A 52 -39.53 18.91 -5.72
CA LEU A 52 -38.15 19.39 -5.73
C LEU A 52 -37.32 18.70 -4.65
N PHE A 53 -37.82 18.65 -3.40
CA PHE A 53 -37.15 17.95 -2.31
C PHE A 53 -37.06 16.44 -2.52
N GLN A 54 -38.10 15.83 -3.09
CA GLN A 54 -38.06 14.41 -3.44
C GLN A 54 -37.00 14.13 -4.50
N ARG A 55 -36.88 14.98 -5.52
CA ARG A 55 -35.85 14.85 -6.55
C ARG A 55 -34.45 14.97 -5.96
N GLU A 56 -34.18 16.01 -5.17
CA GLU A 56 -32.87 16.15 -4.51
C GLU A 56 -32.55 14.96 -3.61
N SER A 57 -33.54 14.48 -2.86
CA SER A 57 -33.34 13.34 -1.96
C SER A 57 -33.00 12.06 -2.73
N ARG A 58 -33.67 11.81 -3.87
CA ARG A 58 -33.33 10.70 -4.77
C ARG A 58 -31.93 10.83 -5.36
N GLU A 59 -31.57 12.01 -5.87
CA GLU A 59 -30.24 12.25 -6.43
C GLU A 59 -29.14 12.06 -5.37
N ARG A 60 -29.37 12.51 -4.13
CA ARG A 60 -28.45 12.30 -3.00
C ARG A 60 -28.34 10.82 -2.60
N ASP A 61 -29.45 10.09 -2.60
CA ASP A 61 -29.45 8.66 -2.27
C ASP A 61 -28.77 7.83 -3.36
N GLU A 62 -28.97 8.17 -4.64
CA GLU A 62 -28.26 7.56 -5.76
C GLU A 62 -26.75 7.83 -5.68
N ALA A 63 -26.34 9.08 -5.41
CA ALA A 63 -24.94 9.44 -5.23
C ALA A 63 -24.30 8.68 -4.06
N ARG A 64 -25.01 8.54 -2.92
CA ARG A 64 -24.54 7.75 -1.77
C ARG A 64 -24.36 6.27 -2.13
N ARG A 65 -25.32 5.67 -2.82
CA ARG A 65 -25.20 4.28 -3.28
C ARG A 65 -24.00 4.08 -4.20
N LEU A 66 -23.77 5.00 -5.13
CA LEU A 66 -22.60 4.96 -6.01
C LEU A 66 -21.29 5.06 -5.23
N LEU A 67 -21.21 5.97 -4.25
CA LEU A 67 -20.04 6.10 -3.38
C LEU A 67 -19.80 4.82 -2.57
N ASP A 68 -20.85 4.21 -2.02
CA ASP A 68 -20.74 2.96 -1.27
C ASP A 68 -20.25 1.80 -2.16
N CYS A 69 -20.76 1.70 -3.39
CA CYS A 69 -20.28 0.73 -4.37
C CYS A 69 -18.80 0.95 -4.69
N ARG A 70 -18.38 2.19 -4.98
CA ARG A 70 -16.98 2.51 -5.27
C ARG A 70 -16.05 2.28 -4.08
N ASN A 71 -16.49 2.61 -2.86
CA ASN A 71 -15.71 2.34 -1.66
C ASN A 71 -15.50 0.83 -1.44
N ARG A 72 -16.51 0.00 -1.72
CA ARG A 72 -16.36 -1.46 -1.67
C ARG A 72 -15.38 -1.96 -2.73
N GLU A 73 -15.48 -1.46 -3.96
CA GLU A 73 -14.53 -1.80 -5.04
C GLU A 73 -13.09 -1.41 -4.68
N ILE A 74 -12.86 -0.19 -4.19
CA ILE A 74 -11.54 0.27 -3.76
C ILE A 74 -10.99 -0.61 -2.62
N THR A 75 -11.84 -0.99 -1.67
CA THR A 75 -11.44 -1.86 -0.56
C THR A 75 -11.05 -3.25 -1.07
N ALA A 76 -11.82 -3.80 -2.01
CA ALA A 76 -11.51 -5.08 -2.64
C ALA A 76 -10.21 -5.02 -3.46
N LEU A 77 -9.97 -3.94 -4.22
CA LEU A 77 -8.73 -3.74 -4.96
C LEU A 77 -7.52 -3.63 -4.03
N ARG A 78 -7.64 -2.90 -2.92
CA ARG A 78 -6.58 -2.82 -1.91
C ARG A 78 -6.27 -4.19 -1.28
N ALA A 79 -7.28 -4.99 -1.00
CA ALA A 79 -7.10 -6.35 -0.49
C ALA A 79 -6.38 -7.22 -1.54
N ASN A 80 -6.77 -7.12 -2.81
CA ASN A 80 -6.13 -7.88 -3.89
C ASN A 80 -4.65 -7.50 -4.07
N ILE A 81 -4.34 -6.20 -4.11
CA ILE A 81 -2.95 -5.71 -4.18
C ILE A 81 -2.12 -6.23 -3.01
N ARG A 82 -2.70 -6.29 -1.82
CA ARG A 82 -2.00 -6.81 -0.64
C ARG A 82 -1.69 -8.30 -0.78
N ILE A 83 -2.67 -9.09 -1.22
CA ILE A 83 -2.48 -10.53 -1.46
C ILE A 83 -1.41 -10.74 -2.54
N GLU A 84 -1.48 -10.01 -3.64
CA GLU A 84 -0.49 -10.10 -4.71
C GLU A 84 0.92 -9.68 -4.26
N ALA A 85 1.02 -8.67 -3.39
CA ALA A 85 2.30 -8.26 -2.79
C ALA A 85 2.87 -9.35 -1.86
N ASP A 86 2.02 -9.98 -1.04
CA ASP A 86 2.41 -11.07 -0.15
C ASP A 86 2.86 -12.31 -0.95
N ASP A 87 2.14 -12.67 -2.02
CA ASP A 87 2.48 -13.75 -2.93
C ASP A 87 3.80 -13.49 -3.66
N ASN A 88 3.99 -12.27 -4.18
CA ASN A 88 5.25 -11.87 -4.80
C ASN A 88 6.42 -11.94 -3.81
N ALA A 89 6.22 -11.50 -2.56
CA ALA A 89 7.26 -11.61 -1.52
C ALA A 89 7.58 -13.07 -1.15
N ALA A 90 6.59 -13.98 -1.21
CA ALA A 90 6.82 -15.40 -1.03
C ALA A 90 7.64 -16.00 -2.18
N VAL A 91 7.29 -15.68 -3.43
CA VAL A 91 8.03 -16.14 -4.63
C VAL A 91 9.46 -15.61 -4.62
N ILE A 92 9.68 -14.34 -4.27
CA ILE A 92 11.02 -13.76 -4.18
C ILE A 92 11.85 -14.48 -3.12
N ARG A 93 11.28 -14.80 -1.96
CA ARG A 93 11.96 -15.58 -0.91
C ARG A 93 12.31 -16.98 -1.39
N GLU A 94 11.37 -17.68 -2.02
CA GLU A 94 11.63 -19.01 -2.57
C GLU A 94 12.73 -18.99 -3.64
N LEU A 95 12.76 -17.97 -4.51
CA LEU A 95 13.82 -17.79 -5.49
C LEU A 95 15.17 -17.49 -4.82
N HIS A 96 15.19 -16.68 -3.76
CA HIS A 96 16.40 -16.43 -2.98
C HIS A 96 16.89 -17.67 -2.26
N GLU A 97 16.00 -18.45 -1.64
CA GLU A 97 16.34 -19.73 -1.01
C GLU A 97 16.89 -20.72 -2.03
N ARG A 98 16.27 -20.83 -3.21
CA ARG A 98 16.79 -21.66 -4.30
C ARG A 98 18.16 -21.18 -4.75
N LEU A 99 18.35 -19.87 -4.93
CA LEU A 99 19.62 -19.29 -5.36
C LEU A 99 20.70 -19.39 -4.26
N ALA A 100 20.32 -19.37 -2.99
CA ALA A 100 21.19 -19.61 -1.86
C ALA A 100 21.57 -21.09 -1.71
N SER A 101 20.64 -22.01 -2.05
CA SER A 101 20.86 -23.46 -2.01
C SER A 101 21.69 -23.99 -3.18
N VAL A 102 21.83 -23.21 -4.26
CA VAL A 102 22.79 -23.54 -5.32
C VAL A 102 24.17 -23.18 -4.79
N GLU A 103 24.85 -24.19 -4.25
CA GLU A 103 26.26 -24.09 -3.88
C GLU A 103 27.05 -23.62 -5.11
N PRO A 104 27.86 -22.55 -4.99
CA PRO A 104 28.64 -22.09 -6.12
C PRO A 104 29.60 -23.19 -6.54
N LEU A 105 29.69 -23.43 -7.87
CA LEU A 105 30.67 -24.34 -8.44
C LEU A 105 32.05 -24.02 -7.87
N THR A 106 32.62 -24.98 -7.13
CA THR A 106 33.96 -24.83 -6.57
C THR A 106 35.00 -24.82 -7.69
N GLU A 107 36.22 -24.38 -7.39
CA GLU A 107 37.30 -24.41 -8.38
C GLU A 107 37.63 -25.86 -8.81
N GLU A 108 37.42 -26.83 -7.91
CA GLU A 108 37.54 -28.26 -8.21
C GLU A 108 36.42 -28.75 -9.16
N ASP A 109 35.19 -28.27 -8.97
CA ASP A 109 34.06 -28.56 -9.87
C ASP A 109 34.28 -27.97 -11.26
N ARG A 110 34.86 -26.77 -11.35
CA ARG A 110 35.24 -26.17 -12.65
C ARG A 110 36.33 -26.96 -13.33
N ALA A 111 37.36 -27.36 -12.59
CA ALA A 111 38.45 -28.18 -13.13
C ALA A 111 37.93 -29.54 -13.64
N THR A 112 37.00 -30.18 -12.91
CA THR A 112 36.37 -31.43 -13.35
C THR A 112 35.47 -31.21 -14.58
N LEU A 113 34.70 -30.12 -14.65
CA LEU A 113 33.92 -29.78 -15.84
C LEU A 113 34.80 -29.54 -17.08
N HIS A 114 35.92 -28.83 -16.95
CA HIS A 114 36.90 -28.69 -18.03
C HIS A 114 37.51 -30.04 -18.43
N GLY A 115 37.79 -30.91 -17.47
CA GLY A 115 38.25 -32.27 -17.73
C GLY A 115 37.22 -33.11 -18.50
N ILE A 116 35.94 -32.99 -18.14
CA ILE A 116 34.81 -33.64 -18.85
C ILE A 116 34.70 -33.10 -20.28
N ALA A 117 34.78 -31.78 -20.46
CA ALA A 117 34.74 -31.15 -21.78
C ALA A 117 35.90 -31.63 -22.69
N GLY A 118 37.11 -31.76 -22.13
CA GLY A 118 38.26 -32.33 -22.82
C GLY A 118 38.04 -33.78 -23.27
N LYS A 119 37.49 -34.62 -22.38
CA LYS A 119 37.15 -36.02 -22.72
C LYS A 119 36.06 -36.12 -23.78
N LEU A 120 35.04 -35.26 -23.73
CA LEU A 120 33.97 -35.22 -24.72
C LEU A 120 34.47 -34.74 -26.10
N THR A 121 35.41 -33.80 -26.11
CA THR A 121 36.07 -33.35 -27.34
C THR A 121 36.89 -34.48 -27.98
N LEU A 122 37.62 -35.24 -27.17
CA LEU A 122 38.35 -36.42 -27.63
C LEU A 122 37.39 -37.49 -28.18
N ALA A 123 36.31 -37.78 -27.43
CA ALA A 123 35.29 -38.73 -27.86
C ALA A 123 34.63 -38.31 -29.18
N ALA A 124 34.37 -37.00 -29.37
CA ALA A 124 33.86 -36.48 -30.63
C ALA A 124 34.82 -36.73 -31.81
N GLY A 125 36.13 -36.59 -31.58
CA GLY A 125 37.16 -36.95 -32.57
C GLY A 125 37.13 -38.43 -32.93
N THR A 126 37.02 -39.30 -31.93
CA THR A 126 36.92 -40.76 -32.12
C THR A 126 35.65 -41.15 -32.87
N PHE A 127 34.48 -40.60 -32.50
CA PHE A 127 33.23 -40.85 -33.21
C PHE A 127 33.26 -40.36 -34.66
N ALA A 128 33.91 -39.22 -34.92
CA ALA A 128 34.12 -38.74 -36.28
C ALA A 128 35.00 -39.71 -37.09
N GLY A 129 36.06 -40.26 -36.49
CA GLY A 129 36.92 -41.28 -37.11
C GLY A 129 36.19 -42.59 -37.41
N MET A 130 35.23 -42.98 -36.55
CA MET A 130 34.38 -44.17 -36.75
C MET A 130 33.18 -43.93 -37.68
N ARG A 131 33.10 -42.78 -38.36
CA ARG A 131 31.96 -42.37 -39.22
C ARG A 131 30.61 -42.29 -38.49
N ALA A 132 30.63 -42.17 -37.17
CA ALA A 132 29.47 -41.99 -36.31
C ALA A 132 29.19 -40.49 -36.09
N HIS A 133 28.81 -39.79 -37.17
CA HIS A 133 28.75 -38.33 -37.20
C HIS A 133 27.72 -37.72 -36.22
N ASP A 134 26.60 -38.40 -35.94
CA ASP A 134 25.60 -37.91 -34.98
C ASP A 134 26.15 -37.93 -33.54
N HIS A 135 26.87 -38.97 -33.16
CA HIS A 135 27.53 -39.06 -31.86
C HIS A 135 28.67 -38.04 -31.73
N ALA A 136 29.40 -37.77 -32.82
CA ALA A 136 30.40 -36.72 -32.85
C ALA A 136 29.80 -35.32 -32.64
N ARG A 137 28.64 -35.04 -33.24
CA ARG A 137 27.91 -33.77 -33.06
C ARG A 137 27.41 -33.61 -31.64
N LEU A 138 26.80 -34.65 -31.06
CA LEU A 138 26.33 -34.65 -29.67
C LEU A 138 27.49 -34.45 -28.68
N ALA A 139 28.59 -35.16 -28.88
CA ALA A 139 29.76 -35.03 -28.02
C ALA A 139 30.36 -33.60 -28.05
N ARG A 140 30.38 -32.94 -29.21
CA ARG A 140 30.79 -31.52 -29.32
C ARG A 140 29.83 -30.58 -28.60
N ALA A 141 28.52 -30.80 -28.74
CA ALA A 141 27.51 -29.98 -28.07
C ALA A 141 27.59 -30.10 -26.54
N PHE A 142 27.85 -31.31 -26.02
CA PHE A 142 28.07 -31.50 -24.60
C PHE A 142 29.41 -30.92 -24.13
N ALA A 143 30.46 -30.98 -24.95
CA ALA A 143 31.74 -30.36 -24.63
C ALA A 143 31.62 -28.83 -24.52
N SER A 144 30.91 -28.18 -25.46
CA SER A 144 30.64 -26.74 -25.39
C SER A 144 29.81 -26.40 -24.15
N TYR A 145 28.74 -27.16 -23.89
CA TYR A 145 27.89 -26.94 -22.71
C TYR A 145 28.65 -27.07 -21.38
N ALA A 146 29.51 -28.08 -21.24
CA ALA A 146 30.33 -28.26 -20.04
C ALA A 146 31.35 -27.13 -19.86
N THR A 147 31.90 -26.62 -20.96
CA THR A 147 32.83 -25.48 -20.96
C THR A 147 32.11 -24.18 -20.58
N ASP A 148 30.91 -23.95 -21.11
CA ASP A 148 30.07 -22.79 -20.77
C ASP A 148 29.61 -22.83 -19.31
N LEU A 149 29.33 -24.02 -18.76
CA LEU A 149 28.99 -24.18 -17.36
C LEU A 149 30.19 -23.93 -16.44
N ALA A 150 31.39 -24.38 -16.82
CA ALA A 150 32.63 -24.13 -16.08
C ALA A 150 33.03 -22.65 -16.10
N ASN A 151 32.83 -21.98 -17.24
CA ASN A 151 33.13 -20.56 -17.45
C ASN A 151 32.03 -19.64 -16.95
N ARG A 152 30.87 -20.17 -16.56
CA ARG A 152 29.81 -19.36 -15.97
C ARG A 152 30.45 -18.72 -14.75
N PRO A 153 30.52 -17.38 -14.68
CA PRO A 153 31.00 -16.74 -13.47
C PRO A 153 30.17 -17.36 -12.37
N ALA A 154 30.79 -17.84 -11.29
CA ALA A 154 30.04 -18.00 -10.07
C ALA A 154 29.27 -16.69 -9.99
N THR A 155 27.94 -16.74 -10.09
CA THR A 155 27.15 -15.68 -9.55
C THR A 155 27.58 -15.74 -8.11
N ALA A 156 28.63 -14.97 -7.80
CA ALA A 156 28.89 -14.51 -6.48
C ALA A 156 27.50 -14.08 -6.10
N GLN A 157 26.88 -14.89 -5.24
CA GLN A 157 25.93 -14.36 -4.30
C GLN A 157 26.54 -13.01 -3.99
N HIS A 158 25.89 -11.95 -4.43
CA HIS A 158 26.26 -10.65 -3.95
C HIS A 158 25.87 -10.79 -2.49
N ARG A 159 26.76 -11.39 -1.68
CA ARG A 159 26.84 -11.22 -0.25
C ARG A 159 26.76 -9.73 -0.20
N HIS A 160 25.61 -9.25 0.26
CA HIS A 160 25.40 -7.83 0.31
C HIS A 160 26.64 -7.30 1.03
N PRO A 161 27.26 -6.19 0.58
CA PRO A 161 28.50 -5.72 1.21
C PRO A 161 28.35 -5.45 2.71
N ASP A 162 27.11 -5.48 3.22
CA ASP A 162 26.77 -5.37 4.63
C ASP A 162 26.31 -6.68 5.30
N THR A 163 26.28 -7.84 4.62
CA THR A 163 25.90 -9.12 5.25
C THR A 163 26.86 -9.46 6.40
N GLU A 164 28.16 -9.28 6.18
CA GLU A 164 29.18 -9.52 7.22
C GLU A 164 29.06 -8.50 8.37
N LEU A 165 28.71 -7.25 8.07
CA LEU A 165 28.46 -6.23 9.07
C LEU A 165 27.21 -6.53 9.91
N ILE A 166 26.15 -7.04 9.29
CA ILE A 166 24.90 -7.42 9.96
C ILE A 166 25.14 -8.63 10.86
N GLU A 167 25.84 -9.66 10.37
CA GLU A 167 26.19 -10.85 11.15
C GLU A 167 27.13 -10.51 12.33
N TRP A 168 28.07 -9.58 12.13
CA TRP A 168 28.92 -9.08 13.22
C TRP A 168 28.11 -8.30 14.26
N LEU A 169 27.21 -7.41 13.83
CA LEU A 169 26.32 -6.67 14.74
C LEU A 169 25.42 -7.61 15.55
N ASP A 170 24.90 -8.68 14.96
CA ASP A 170 24.09 -9.67 15.67
C ASP A 170 24.86 -10.39 16.80
N ARG A 171 26.18 -10.55 16.62
CA ARG A 171 27.06 -11.19 17.61
C ARG A 171 27.53 -10.23 18.71
N GLU A 172 28.00 -9.04 18.32
CA GLU A 172 28.72 -8.13 19.21
C GLU A 172 27.85 -6.99 19.76
N ALA A 173 26.75 -6.65 19.09
CA ALA A 173 25.92 -5.53 19.53
C ALA A 173 24.86 -5.97 20.55
N THR A 174 24.69 -5.15 21.58
CA THR A 174 23.59 -5.31 22.53
C THR A 174 22.40 -4.47 22.11
N VAL A 175 21.24 -5.12 21.95
CA VAL A 175 20.00 -4.50 21.49
C VAL A 175 19.16 -4.07 22.70
N HIS A 176 18.80 -2.80 22.75
CA HIS A 176 17.86 -2.25 23.73
C HIS A 176 16.66 -1.67 22.98
N THR A 177 15.45 -2.13 23.29
CA THR A 177 14.22 -1.64 22.63
C THR A 177 13.30 -1.00 23.66
N GLU A 178 12.92 0.25 23.43
CA GLU A 178 11.83 0.93 24.12
C GLU A 178 10.61 1.06 23.19
N LEU A 179 9.46 1.53 23.71
CA LEU A 179 8.20 1.63 22.96
C LEU A 179 8.30 2.52 21.70
N GLU A 180 9.23 3.47 21.67
CA GLU A 180 9.34 4.49 20.61
C GLU A 180 10.64 4.41 19.79
N TYR A 181 11.67 3.69 20.25
CA TYR A 181 12.96 3.56 19.55
C TYR A 181 13.75 2.30 19.96
N GLY A 182 14.71 1.91 19.13
CA GLY A 182 15.67 0.84 19.42
C GLY A 182 17.12 1.32 19.30
N GLU A 183 17.97 0.92 20.23
CA GLU A 183 19.40 1.23 20.28
C GLU A 183 20.24 -0.04 20.13
N LEU A 184 21.26 0.04 19.28
CA LEU A 184 22.34 -0.95 19.18
C LEU A 184 23.61 -0.36 19.79
N ARG A 185 24.24 -1.07 20.73
CA ARG A 185 25.49 -0.65 21.38
C ARG A 185 26.58 -1.67 21.14
N PHE A 186 27.72 -1.19 20.63
CA PHE A 186 28.95 -1.95 20.38
C PHE A 186 30.16 -1.10 20.78
N LEU A 187 31.31 -1.73 20.97
CA LEU A 187 32.55 -1.06 21.34
C LEU A 187 33.26 -0.51 20.09
N LEU A 188 33.73 0.73 20.17
CA LEU A 188 34.52 1.36 19.11
C LEU A 188 35.47 2.40 19.73
N ALA A 189 36.74 2.33 19.37
CA ALA A 189 37.69 3.43 19.58
C ALA A 189 37.54 4.42 18.42
N GLY A 190 36.77 5.49 18.66
CA GLY A 190 36.45 6.47 17.63
C GLY A 190 37.67 7.25 17.13
N LYS A 191 37.71 7.50 15.82
CA LYS A 191 38.73 8.35 15.20
C LYS A 191 38.51 9.83 15.56
N PRO A 192 39.60 10.60 15.78
CA PRO A 192 39.50 12.02 16.16
C PRO A 192 38.89 12.91 15.05
N GLU A 193 38.91 12.43 13.81
CA GLU A 193 38.36 13.12 12.63
C GLU A 193 36.84 12.90 12.46
N GLY A 194 36.23 12.01 13.25
CA GLY A 194 34.83 11.61 13.12
C GLY A 194 34.57 10.69 11.92
N TYR A 195 33.30 10.32 11.72
CA TYR A 195 32.86 9.48 10.61
C TYR A 195 31.79 10.21 9.79
N ASN A 196 31.89 10.14 8.46
CA ASN A 196 30.91 10.75 7.56
C ASN A 196 29.68 9.85 7.35
N HIS A 197 29.85 8.53 7.46
CA HIS A 197 28.79 7.55 7.29
C HIS A 197 28.80 6.52 8.42
N ILE A 198 27.60 6.10 8.84
CA ILE A 198 27.41 5.02 9.83
C ILE A 198 28.07 3.72 9.36
N ARG A 199 28.05 3.44 8.04
CA ARG A 199 28.70 2.26 7.49
C ARG A 199 30.21 2.25 7.73
N ASP A 200 30.87 3.41 7.64
CA ASP A 200 32.31 3.52 7.87
C ASP A 200 32.64 3.33 9.35
N LEU A 201 31.78 3.85 10.23
CA LEU A 201 31.86 3.64 11.67
C LEU A 201 31.73 2.15 12.03
N LEU A 202 30.76 1.46 11.42
CA LEU A 202 30.53 0.02 11.66
C LEU A 202 31.68 -0.84 11.13
N ARG A 203 32.26 -0.51 9.98
CA ARG A 203 33.43 -1.22 9.44
C ARG A 203 34.64 -1.09 10.35
N ASP A 204 34.91 0.12 10.83
CA ASP A 204 36.02 0.37 11.74
C ASP A 204 35.84 -0.36 13.07
N ALA A 205 34.61 -0.43 13.59
CA ALA A 205 34.29 -1.18 14.79
C ALA A 205 34.49 -2.69 14.61
N MET A 206 34.06 -3.23 13.46
CA MET A 206 34.26 -4.63 13.11
C MET A 206 35.75 -4.97 12.99
N GLU A 207 36.53 -4.15 12.30
CA GLU A 207 37.99 -4.34 12.18
C GLU A 207 38.66 -4.35 13.55
N GLN A 208 38.36 -3.37 14.42
CA GLN A 208 38.92 -3.30 15.78
C GLN A 208 38.52 -4.51 16.65
N SER A 209 37.27 -4.97 16.55
CA SER A 209 36.80 -6.17 17.26
C SER A 209 37.60 -7.40 16.83
N THR A 210 37.82 -7.59 15.53
CA THR A 210 38.63 -8.71 15.03
C THR A 210 40.10 -8.63 15.45
N GLU A 211 40.69 -7.44 15.50
CA GLU A 211 42.05 -7.25 15.99
C GLU A 211 42.17 -7.57 17.48
N ILE A 212 41.18 -7.18 18.29
CA ILE A 212 41.16 -7.49 19.73
C ILE A 212 41.07 -8.99 19.97
N GLU A 213 40.19 -9.70 19.25
CA GLU A 213 40.07 -11.16 19.36
C GLU A 213 41.36 -11.88 18.96
N GLN A 214 41.97 -11.48 17.85
CA GLN A 214 43.24 -12.06 17.38
C GLN A 214 44.37 -11.82 18.40
N ASN A 215 44.50 -10.59 18.90
CA ASN A 215 45.48 -10.26 19.92
C ASN A 215 45.25 -11.04 21.22
N HIS A 216 43.99 -11.20 21.64
CA HIS A 216 43.65 -11.99 22.82
C HIS A 216 44.04 -13.46 22.66
N GLN A 217 43.74 -14.05 21.51
CA GLN A 217 44.09 -15.45 21.23
C GLN A 217 45.60 -15.67 21.18
N VAL A 218 46.37 -14.77 20.56
CA VAL A 218 47.84 -14.80 20.57
C VAL A 218 48.40 -14.71 21.99
N THR A 219 47.84 -13.86 22.85
CA THR A 219 48.30 -13.76 24.25
C THR A 219 48.00 -15.01 25.08
N LEU A 220 46.89 -15.69 24.81
CA LEU A 220 46.53 -16.95 25.47
C LEU A 220 47.44 -18.09 25.04
N GLU A 221 47.77 -18.18 23.74
CA GLU A 221 48.70 -19.17 23.20
C GLU A 221 50.14 -18.94 23.66
N ALA A 222 50.56 -17.68 23.85
CA ALA A 222 51.88 -17.35 24.40
C ALA A 222 52.01 -17.59 25.92
N SER A 223 50.89 -17.76 26.62
CA SER A 223 50.84 -17.98 28.07
C SER A 223 50.59 -19.45 28.46
N ALA A 224 50.38 -20.32 27.48
CA ALA A 224 50.20 -21.77 27.63
C ALA A 224 51.51 -22.53 27.40
#